data_AF-A0A530BRC8-F1
#
_entry.id   AF-A0A530BRC8-F1
#
_cell.length_a   1.000
_cell.length_b   1.000
_cell.length_c   1.000
_cell.angle_alpha   90.00
_cell.angle_beta   90.00
_cell.angle_gamma   90.00
#
_symmetry.space_group_name_H-M   'P 1'
#
loop_
_entity.id
_entity.type
_entity.pdbx_description
1 polymer ?
#
loop_
_entity_poly.entity_id
_entity_poly.type
_entity_poly.pdbx_seq_one_letter_code
_entity_poly.pdbx_strand_id
1 'polypeptide(L)'
;VVSCVTMSDKALVKGALLRPGTHLDLVGAYLPTLREADDTALARGTIFVDSRNNMKSGGDLSQAVASGAITWETVKADLFELVQGKRQGRTRADQITVFKNNGGAHLDLFTASALSQTLG
;
A
#
# COMPACT_ATOMS: atom_id res chain seq x y z
N VAL A 1 9.86 -1.33 10.59
CA VAL A 1 8.72 -1.66 9.72
C VAL A 1 7.51 -1.91 10.61
N VAL A 2 6.31 -1.52 10.17
CA VAL A 2 5.02 -1.84 10.81
C VAL A 2 4.16 -2.49 9.73
N SER A 3 3.68 -3.71 9.95
CA SER A 3 2.75 -4.37 9.05
C SER A 3 1.39 -4.48 9.74
N CYS A 4 0.34 -4.10 9.03
CA CYS A 4 -1.05 -4.28 9.45
C CYS A 4 -1.74 -5.21 8.46
N VAL A 5 -2.30 -6.30 8.98
CA VAL A 5 -2.95 -7.35 8.20
C VAL A 5 -4.22 -7.79 8.93
N THR A 6 -5.19 -6.90 8.99
CA THR A 6 -6.43 -7.04 9.76
C THR A 6 -7.65 -6.77 8.89
N MET A 7 -8.77 -7.40 9.26
CA MET A 7 -10.08 -7.16 8.67
C MET A 7 -10.85 -6.04 9.39
N SER A 8 -10.14 -5.06 9.94
CA SER A 8 -10.79 -3.99 10.70
C SER A 8 -11.54 -3.03 9.77
N ASP A 9 -12.67 -2.51 10.26
CA ASP A 9 -13.43 -1.41 9.66
C ASP A 9 -13.06 -0.05 10.27
N LYS A 10 -12.09 -0.04 11.19
CA LYS A 10 -11.63 1.15 11.92
C LYS A 10 -10.11 1.21 11.90
N ALA A 11 -9.58 2.41 11.66
CA ALA A 11 -8.15 2.63 11.68
C ALA A 11 -7.51 2.25 13.02
N LEU A 12 -6.65 1.23 13.00
CA LEU A 12 -5.86 0.76 14.14
C LEU A 12 -4.50 1.47 14.19
N VAL A 13 -3.87 1.68 13.03
CA VAL A 13 -2.61 2.40 12.91
C VAL A 13 -2.89 3.90 12.92
N LYS A 14 -2.41 4.57 13.98
CA LYS A 14 -2.53 6.02 14.12
C LYS A 14 -1.32 6.70 13.52
N GLY A 15 -1.54 7.53 12.49
CA GLY A 15 -0.49 8.23 11.78
C GLY A 15 0.38 9.05 12.71
N ALA A 16 -0.19 9.71 13.72
CA ALA A 16 0.53 10.50 14.72
C ALA A 16 1.61 9.71 15.49
N LEU A 17 1.43 8.40 15.65
CA LEU A 17 2.37 7.53 16.39
C LEU A 17 3.52 7.01 15.52
N LEU A 18 3.46 7.21 14.20
CA LEU A 18 4.53 6.80 13.30
C LEU A 18 5.76 7.71 13.46
N ARG A 19 6.90 7.08 13.71
CA ARG A 19 8.21 7.74 13.79
C ARG A 19 8.73 8.05 12.37
N PRO A 20 9.58 9.08 12.21
CA PRO A 20 10.32 9.27 10.96
C PRO A 20 11.08 7.99 10.57
N GLY A 21 11.12 7.69 9.27
CA GLY A 21 11.78 6.51 8.72
C GLY A 21 10.94 5.23 8.73
N THR A 22 9.74 5.22 9.32
CA THR A 22 8.88 4.04 9.31
C THR A 22 8.45 3.64 7.89
N HIS A 23 8.54 2.34 7.59
CA HIS A 23 7.81 1.72 6.50
C HIS A 23 6.55 1.07 7.07
N LEU A 24 5.39 1.50 6.59
CA LEU A 24 4.07 0.98 6.90
C LEU A 24 3.58 0.12 5.74
N ASP A 25 3.25 -1.12 6.02
CA ASP A 25 2.79 -2.12 5.06
C ASP A 25 1.35 -2.50 5.40
N LEU A 26 0.43 -2.29 4.46
CA LEU A 26 -1.02 -2.42 4.62
C LEU A 26 -1.56 -3.44 3.61
N VAL A 27 -2.26 -4.46 4.10
CA VAL A 27 -2.72 -5.58 3.27
C VAL A 27 -4.20 -5.90 3.50
N GLY A 28 -4.69 -5.76 4.71
CA GLY A 28 -6.00 -6.25 5.13
C GLY A 28 -7.20 -5.50 4.55
N ALA A 29 -7.11 -4.18 4.31
CA ALA A 29 -8.26 -3.41 3.80
C ALA A 29 -8.47 -3.50 2.27
N TYR A 30 -8.85 -4.68 1.76
CA TYR A 30 -9.10 -4.91 0.33
C TYR A 30 -10.53 -4.54 -0.13
N LEU A 31 -11.45 -4.25 0.81
CA LEU A 31 -12.79 -3.73 0.52
C LEU A 31 -12.89 -2.24 0.90
N PRO A 32 -13.77 -1.46 0.23
CA PRO A 32 -13.94 -0.03 0.53
C PRO A 32 -14.33 0.27 1.98
N THR A 33 -15.03 -0.65 2.65
CA THR A 33 -15.50 -0.49 4.03
C THR A 33 -14.43 -0.82 5.09
N LEU A 34 -13.35 -1.49 4.70
CA LEU A 34 -12.28 -1.88 5.61
C LEU A 34 -11.25 -0.76 5.76
N ARG A 35 -10.56 -0.71 6.89
CA ARG A 35 -9.56 0.31 7.17
C ARG A 35 -8.58 -0.13 8.24
N GLU A 36 -7.29 0.02 7.94
CA GLU A 36 -6.21 -0.34 8.85
C GLU A 36 -5.49 0.89 9.39
N ALA A 37 -5.37 1.95 8.57
CA ALA A 37 -4.63 3.17 8.92
C ALA A 37 -5.48 4.43 8.78
N ASP A 38 -5.24 5.42 9.65
CA ASP A 38 -5.96 6.70 9.60
C ASP A 38 -5.44 7.64 8.50
N ASP A 39 -6.21 8.69 8.20
CA ASP A 39 -5.86 9.68 7.19
C ASP A 39 -4.49 10.33 7.45
N THR A 40 -4.10 10.48 8.72
CA THR A 40 -2.80 11.05 9.08
C THR A 40 -1.65 10.14 8.63
N ALA A 41 -1.81 8.81 8.69
CA ALA A 41 -0.81 7.87 8.22
C ALA A 41 -0.63 7.97 6.69
N LEU A 42 -1.73 8.07 5.95
CA LEU A 42 -1.71 8.18 4.49
C LEU A 42 -1.16 9.54 4.04
N ALA A 43 -1.59 10.64 4.67
CA ALA A 43 -1.15 11.99 4.31
C ALA A 43 0.33 12.25 4.63
N ARG A 44 0.85 11.71 5.74
CA ARG A 44 2.29 11.81 6.07
C ARG A 44 3.16 10.85 5.25
N GLY A 45 2.54 9.82 4.69
CA GLY A 45 3.20 8.74 3.99
C GLY A 45 3.52 9.06 2.54
N THR A 46 4.65 8.57 2.06
CA THR A 46 4.87 8.41 0.62
C THR A 46 4.29 7.07 0.18
N ILE A 47 3.22 7.13 -0.60
CA ILE A 47 2.38 5.97 -0.89
C ILE A 47 2.86 5.25 -2.16
N PHE A 48 3.01 3.94 -2.05
CA PHE A 48 3.27 2.98 -3.11
C PHE A 48 2.21 1.89 -3.07
N VAL A 49 1.92 1.29 -4.21
CA VAL A 49 0.89 0.25 -4.33
C VAL A 49 1.42 -0.98 -5.04
N ASP A 50 0.76 -2.12 -4.87
CA ASP A 50 1.05 -3.34 -5.62
C ASP A 50 0.82 -3.11 -7.13
N SER A 51 -0.36 -2.60 -7.50
CA SER A 51 -0.72 -2.26 -8.87
C SER A 51 -1.66 -1.05 -8.91
N ARG A 52 -1.43 -0.15 -9.87
CA ARG A 52 -2.36 0.96 -10.14
C ARG A 52 -3.75 0.49 -10.58
N ASN A 53 -3.86 -0.71 -11.15
CA ASN A 53 -5.13 -1.23 -11.67
C ASN A 53 -6.14 -1.48 -10.54
N ASN A 54 -5.66 -1.94 -9.38
CA ASN A 54 -6.52 -2.35 -8.27
C ASN A 54 -6.50 -1.39 -7.08
N MET A 55 -5.65 -0.35 -7.09
CA MET A 55 -5.49 0.55 -5.93
C MET A 55 -6.78 1.25 -5.47
N LYS A 56 -7.77 1.40 -6.37
CA LYS A 56 -9.01 2.13 -6.09
C LYS A 56 -10.04 1.36 -5.26
N SER A 57 -9.95 0.03 -5.18
CA SER A 57 -10.93 -0.80 -4.48
C SER A 57 -10.67 -0.93 -2.98
N GLY A 58 -9.42 -0.78 -2.55
CA GLY A 58 -9.02 -0.91 -1.14
C GLY A 58 -9.48 0.27 -0.28
N GLY A 59 -9.95 -0.03 0.92
CA GLY A 59 -10.56 0.95 1.82
C GLY A 59 -9.58 1.97 2.39
N ASP A 60 -8.33 1.59 2.69
CA ASP A 60 -7.32 2.54 3.20
C ASP A 60 -7.12 3.73 2.25
N LEU A 61 -7.04 3.48 0.94
CA LEU A 61 -6.83 4.54 -0.06
C LEU A 61 -8.14 5.22 -0.46
N SER A 62 -9.18 4.45 -0.76
CA SER A 62 -10.46 5.01 -1.22
C SER A 62 -11.12 5.90 -0.17
N GLN A 63 -11.07 5.52 1.11
CA GLN A 63 -11.59 6.37 2.18
C GLN A 63 -10.71 7.61 2.42
N ALA A 64 -9.38 7.50 2.32
CA ALA A 64 -8.48 8.66 2.47
C ALA A 64 -8.61 9.66 1.30
N VAL A 65 -8.93 9.18 0.10
CA VAL A 65 -9.30 10.04 -1.03
C VAL A 65 -10.66 10.68 -0.79
N ALA A 66 -11.66 9.92 -0.33
CA ALA A 66 -12.99 10.44 -0.05
C ALA A 66 -13.01 11.52 1.05
N SER A 67 -12.12 11.42 2.05
CA SER A 67 -11.97 12.44 3.09
C SER A 67 -11.14 13.66 2.66
N GLY A 68 -10.49 13.59 1.49
CA GLY A 68 -9.60 14.65 0.99
C GLY A 68 -8.20 14.65 1.63
N ALA A 69 -7.84 13.63 2.43
CA ALA A 69 -6.51 13.52 3.03
C ALA A 69 -5.40 13.30 1.98
N ILE A 70 -5.73 12.64 0.88
CA ILE A 70 -4.87 12.43 -0.30
C ILE A 70 -5.71 12.52 -1.57
N THR A 71 -5.04 12.55 -2.72
CA THR A 71 -5.68 12.32 -4.03
C THR A 71 -5.09 11.07 -4.69
N TRP A 72 -5.72 10.54 -5.74
CA TRP A 72 -5.15 9.39 -6.46
C TRP A 72 -3.77 9.67 -7.06
N GLU A 73 -3.48 10.92 -7.41
CA GLU A 73 -2.19 11.40 -7.90
C GLU A 73 -1.11 11.42 -6.82
N THR A 74 -1.48 11.26 -5.54
CA THR A 74 -0.54 11.16 -4.42
C THR A 74 0.25 9.84 -4.48
N VAL A 75 -0.31 8.79 -5.07
CA VAL A 75 0.35 7.48 -5.23
C VAL A 75 1.57 7.60 -6.16
N LYS A 76 2.77 7.41 -5.59
CA LYS A 76 4.03 7.74 -6.26
C LYS A 76 4.46 6.75 -7.32
N ALA A 77 4.23 5.46 -7.09
CA ALA A 77 4.54 4.38 -8.01
C ALA A 77 3.80 3.09 -7.62
N ASP A 78 3.63 2.19 -8.57
CA ASP A 78 3.38 0.78 -8.29
C ASP A 78 4.67 -0.07 -8.29
N LEU A 79 4.56 -1.36 -7.96
CA LEU A 79 5.70 -2.27 -7.95
C LEU A 79 6.36 -2.43 -9.32
N PHE A 80 5.60 -2.38 -10.42
CA PHE A 80 6.16 -2.47 -11.77
C PHE A 80 7.06 -1.27 -12.07
N GLU A 81 6.59 -0.06 -11.79
CA GLU A 81 7.36 1.18 -11.94
C GLU A 81 8.62 1.19 -11.07
N LEU A 82 8.54 0.67 -9.84
CA LEU A 82 9.68 0.59 -8.92
C LEU A 82 10.74 -0.42 -9.37
N VAL A 83 10.34 -1.65 -9.69
CA VAL A 83 11.27 -2.73 -10.09
C VAL A 83 11.93 -2.41 -11.43
N GLN A 84 11.23 -1.75 -12.34
CA GLN A 84 11.79 -1.30 -13.62
C GLN A 84 12.66 -0.04 -13.50
N GLY A 85 12.80 0.54 -12.31
CA GLY A 85 13.57 1.77 -12.09
C GLY A 85 12.96 3.03 -12.73
N LYS A 86 11.69 2.97 -13.17
CA LYS A 86 10.96 4.12 -13.72
C LYS A 86 10.65 5.17 -12.66
N ARG A 87 10.51 4.73 -11.40
CA ARG A 87 10.24 5.59 -10.23
C ARG A 87 11.15 5.17 -9.08
N GLN A 88 11.54 6.14 -8.27
CA GLN A 88 12.33 5.88 -7.06
C GLN A 88 11.42 5.47 -5.91
N GLY A 89 11.90 4.55 -5.08
CA GLY A 89 11.26 4.20 -3.81
C GLY A 89 11.54 5.24 -2.73
N ARG A 90 12.03 4.80 -1.56
CA ARG A 90 12.50 5.70 -0.51
C ARG A 90 13.67 6.55 -0.99
N THR A 91 13.60 7.86 -0.79
CA THR A 91 14.65 8.81 -1.19
C THR A 91 15.36 9.45 0.00
N ARG A 92 14.77 9.39 1.21
CA ARG A 92 15.37 9.88 2.45
C ARG A 92 15.17 8.91 3.61
N ALA A 93 16.12 8.91 4.55
CA ALA A 93 16.09 8.02 5.71
C ALA A 93 14.90 8.29 6.65
N ASP A 94 14.48 9.55 6.77
CA ASP A 94 13.41 10.01 7.65
C ASP A 94 12.00 9.90 7.06
N GLN A 95 11.89 9.59 5.77
CA GLN A 95 10.63 9.50 5.04
C GLN A 95 9.73 8.40 5.64
N ILE A 96 8.44 8.66 5.82
CA ILE A 96 7.49 7.58 6.06
C ILE A 96 7.08 7.03 4.70
N THR A 97 7.20 5.73 4.49
CA THR A 97 6.74 5.07 3.26
C THR A 97 5.55 4.19 3.60
N VAL A 98 4.50 4.26 2.79
CA VAL A 98 3.32 3.41 2.92
C VAL A 98 3.25 2.52 1.69
N PHE A 99 3.18 1.22 1.88
CA PHE A 99 2.86 0.28 0.82
C PHE A 99 1.46 -0.26 1.06
N LYS A 100 0.59 -0.15 0.07
CA LYS A 100 -0.75 -0.74 0.09
C LYS A 100 -0.84 -1.86 -0.94
N ASN A 101 -1.12 -3.06 -0.46
CA ASN A 101 -1.38 -4.22 -1.29
C ASN A 101 -2.89 -4.51 -1.33
N ASN A 102 -3.50 -4.44 -2.51
CA ASN A 102 -4.89 -4.88 -2.71
C ASN A 102 -4.98 -6.29 -3.31
N GLY A 103 -3.86 -6.82 -3.80
CA GLY A 103 -3.78 -8.10 -4.48
C GLY A 103 -4.28 -8.03 -5.92
N GLY A 104 -3.94 -9.06 -6.70
CA GLY A 104 -4.46 -9.24 -8.04
C GLY A 104 -3.99 -10.54 -8.66
N ALA A 105 -4.77 -11.05 -9.61
CA ALA A 105 -4.55 -12.35 -10.25
C ALA A 105 -3.15 -12.51 -10.90
N HIS A 106 -2.47 -11.40 -11.22
CA HIS A 106 -1.10 -11.43 -11.72
C HIS A 106 -0.13 -12.01 -10.69
N LEU A 107 -0.30 -11.73 -9.40
CA LEU A 107 0.54 -12.30 -8.33
C LEU A 107 0.36 -13.81 -8.22
N ASP A 108 -0.88 -14.28 -8.32
CA ASP A 108 -1.20 -15.70 -8.30
C ASP A 108 -0.58 -16.42 -9.51
N LEU A 109 -0.73 -15.84 -10.71
CA LEU A 109 -0.17 -16.40 -11.94
C LEU A 109 1.37 -16.44 -11.90
N PHE A 110 2.02 -15.37 -11.43
CA PHE A 110 3.49 -15.32 -11.29
C PHE A 110 3.97 -16.41 -10.33
N THR A 111 3.28 -16.58 -9.20
CA THR A 111 3.61 -17.62 -8.21
C THR A 111 3.41 -19.02 -8.79
N ALA A 112 2.27 -19.28 -9.43
CA ALA A 112 1.98 -20.57 -10.05
C ALA A 112 2.99 -20.91 -11.16
N SER A 113 3.37 -19.93 -11.99
CA SER A 113 4.37 -20.10 -13.03
C SER A 113 5.75 -20.44 -12.47
N ALA A 114 6.19 -19.71 -11.43
CA ALA A 114 7.46 -19.98 -10.75
C ALA A 114 7.49 -21.38 -10.11
N LEU A 115 6.39 -21.79 -9.46
CA LEU A 115 6.26 -23.15 -8.91
C LEU A 115 6.30 -24.22 -10.01
N SER A 116 5.58 -24.02 -11.11
CA SER A 116 5.58 -24.96 -12.24
C SER A 116 6.96 -25.15 -12.87
N GLN A 117 7.78 -24.09 -12.93
CA GLN A 117 9.17 -24.18 -13.42
C GLN A 117 10.12 -24.85 -12.44
N THR A 118 9.80 -24.82 -11.15
CA THR A 118 10.64 -25.41 -10.10
C THR A 118 10.36 -26.90 -9.91
N LEU A 119 9.10 -27.31 -10.13
CA LEU A 119 8.62 -28.67 -9.89
C LEU A 119 8.53 -29.55 -11.15
N GLY A 120 8.58 -28.93 -12.34
CA GLY A 120 8.66 -29.62 -13.63
C GLY A 120 10.08 -29.72 -14.15
#